data_AF-A0AAU6PEZ4-F1
#
_entry.id   AF-A0AAU6PEZ4-F1
#
_cell.length_a   1.000
_cell.length_b   1.000
_cell.length_c   1.000
_cell.angle_alpha   90.00
_cell.angle_beta   90.00
_cell.angle_gamma   90.00
#
_symmetry.space_group_name_H-M   'P 1'
#
loop_
_entity.id
_entity.type
_entity.pdbx_description
1 polymer ?
#
loop_
_entity_poly.entity_id
_entity_poly.type
_entity_poly.pdbx_seq_one_letter_code
_entity_poly.pdbx_strand_id
1 'polypeptide(L)' 'MAYARLGKVDKAIEYYQQALEISREIKDRQGEGNRLGNLGLAYARLGKVDKAIEYYQQALD' A
#
# COMPACT_ATOMS: atom_id res chain seq x y z
N MET A 1 -8.39 -6.09 -21.10
CA MET A 1 -8.38 -6.65 -19.73
C MET A 1 -7.31 -6.00 -18.82
N ALA A 2 -6.13 -5.62 -19.33
CA ALA A 2 -5.08 -4.96 -18.53
C ALA A 2 -5.53 -3.64 -17.87
N TYR A 3 -6.23 -2.75 -18.60
CA TYR A 3 -6.74 -1.49 -18.05
C TYR A 3 -7.69 -1.66 -16.85
N ALA A 4 -8.57 -2.66 -16.88
CA ALA A 4 -9.47 -2.95 -15.77
C ALA A 4 -8.71 -3.48 -14.53
N ARG A 5 -7.59 -4.19 -14.73
CA ARG A 5 -6.72 -4.64 -13.64
C ARG A 5 -5.93 -3.47 -13.04
N LEU A 6 -5.39 -2.58 -13.88
CA LEU A 6 -4.69 -1.37 -13.43
C LEU A 6 -5.62 -0.45 -12.62
N GLY A 7 -6.83 -0.18 -13.13
CA GLY A 7 -7.80 0.65 -12.39
C GLY A 7 -8.26 0.05 -11.05
N LYS A 8 -8.23 -1.28 -10.89
CA LYS A 8 -8.46 -1.93 -9.59
C LYS A 8 -7.28 -1.77 -8.64
N VAL A 9 -6.04 -1.76 -9.16
CA VAL A 9 -4.84 -1.56 -8.36
C VAL A 9 -4.74 -0.11 -7.90
N ASP A 10 -5.06 0.87 -8.75
CA ASP A 10 -5.08 2.29 -8.35
C ASP A 10 -6.08 2.56 -7.22
N LYS A 11 -7.30 2.01 -7.32
CA LYS A 11 -8.29 2.08 -6.22
C LYS A 11 -7.82 1.39 -4.95
N ALA A 12 -7.13 0.25 -5.06
CA ALA A 12 -6.58 -0.43 -3.90
C ALA A 12 -5.53 0.42 -3.19
N ILE A 13 -4.67 1.13 -3.94
CA ILE A 13 -3.68 2.06 -3.38
C ILE A 13 -4.37 3.17 -2.58
N GLU A 14 -5.41 3.79 -3.14
CA GLU A 14 -6.17 4.84 -2.45
C GLU A 14 -6.75 4.35 -1.12
N TYR A 15 -7.41 3.17 -1.13
CA TYR A 15 -7.97 2.60 0.09
C TYR A 15 -6.90 2.24 1.13
N TYR A 16 -5.76 1.70 0.71
CA TYR A 16 -4.69 1.38 1.64
C TYR A 16 -4.02 2.63 2.21
N GLN A 17 -3.92 3.73 1.47
CA GLN A 17 -3.41 5.01 1.97
C GLN A 17 -4.34 5.62 3.02
N GLN A 18 -5.66 5.64 2.77
CA GLN A 18 -6.64 6.10 3.77
C GLN A 18 -6.61 5.23 5.03
N ALA A 19 -6.54 3.91 4.86
CA ALA A 19 -6.48 3.00 6.00
C ALA A 19 -5.15 3.12 6.78
N LEU A 20 -4.05 3.45 6.10
CA LEU A 20 -2.76 3.72 6.74
C LEU A 20 -2.82 4.97 7.61
N GLU A 21 -3.44 6.05 7.11
CA GLU A 21 -3.64 7.28 7.86
C GLU A 21 -4.45 7.04 9.13
N ILE A 22 -5.55 6.30 9.03
CA ILE A 22 -6.37 5.91 10.19
C ILE A 22 -5.56 5.06 11.17
N SER A 23 -4.83 4.05 10.70
CA SER A 23 -3.99 3.21 11.56
C SER A 23 -2.95 4.03 12.33
N ARG A 24 -2.34 5.05 11.68
CA ARG A 24 -1.41 5.98 12.33
C ARG A 24 -2.10 6.87 13.38
N GLU A 25 -3.28 7.40 13.05
CA GLU A 25 -4.06 8.25 13.95
C GLU A 25 -4.44 7.52 15.25
N ILE A 26 -4.90 6.27 15.14
CA ILE A 26 -5.27 5.44 16.28
C ILE A 26 -4.08 4.71 16.93
N LYS A 27 -2.86 4.90 16.41
CA LYS A 27 -1.61 4.25 16.84
C LYS A 27 -1.65 2.70 16.75
N ASP A 28 -2.41 2.17 15.80
CA ASP A 28 -2.45 0.75 15.47
C ASP A 28 -1.24 0.37 14.61
N ARG A 29 -0.15 -0.03 15.28
CA ARG A 29 1.10 -0.44 14.63
C ARG A 29 0.94 -1.69 13.76
N GLN A 30 0.07 -2.62 14.17
CA GLN A 30 -0.14 -3.85 13.40
C GLN A 30 -0.93 -3.55 12.12
N GLY A 31 -1.96 -2.72 12.23
CA GLY A 31 -2.70 -2.21 11.08
C GLY A 31 -1.80 -1.43 10.13
N GLU A 32 -0.97 -0.54 10.64
CA GLU A 32 0.00 0.23 9.87
C GLU A 32 0.92 -0.67 9.03
N GLY A 33 1.62 -1.63 9.65
CA GLY A 33 2.49 -2.56 8.93
C GLY A 33 1.76 -3.37 7.84
N ASN A 34 0.54 -3.81 8.14
CA ASN A 34 -0.30 -4.49 7.16
C ASN A 34 -0.67 -3.60 5.96
N ARG A 35 -1.00 -2.31 6.19
CA ARG A 35 -1.32 -1.37 5.09
C ARG A 35 -0.08 -1.05 4.27
N LEU A 36 1.06 -0.85 4.90
CA LEU A 36 2.35 -0.60 4.24
C LEU A 36 2.76 -1.78 3.34
N GLY A 37 2.68 -3.01 3.84
CA GLY A 37 2.95 -4.20 3.01
C GLY A 37 2.01 -4.35 1.81
N ASN A 38 0.72 -4.03 2.00
CA ASN A 38 -0.26 -4.05 0.91
C ASN A 38 -0.01 -2.95 -0.13
N LEU A 39 0.43 -1.75 0.29
CA LEU A 39 0.86 -0.68 -0.61
C LEU A 39 2.09 -1.11 -1.41
N GLY A 40 3.08 -1.71 -0.75
CA GLY A 40 4.25 -2.29 -1.41
C GLY A 40 3.87 -3.25 -2.54
N LEU A 41 2.95 -4.18 -2.25
CA LEU A 41 2.46 -5.14 -3.24
C LEU A 41 1.69 -4.47 -4.39
N ALA A 42 0.86 -3.46 -4.09
CA ALA A 42 0.10 -2.75 -5.10
C ALA A 42 1.01 -1.96 -6.06
N TYR A 43 2.03 -1.28 -5.53
CA TYR A 43 3.01 -0.57 -6.36
C TYR A 43 3.88 -1.52 -7.19
N ALA A 44 4.26 -2.68 -6.64
CA ALA A 44 4.95 -3.72 -7.39
C ALA A 44 4.11 -4.22 -8.59
N ARG A 45 2.78 -4.37 -8.40
CA ARG A 45 1.85 -4.77 -9.48
C ARG A 45 1.68 -3.71 -10.57
N LEU A 46 1.97 -2.44 -10.28
CA LEU A 46 2.02 -1.36 -11.26
C LEU A 46 3.41 -1.21 -11.93
N GLY A 47 4.39 -2.04 -11.56
CA GLY A 47 5.78 -1.91 -12.03
C GLY A 47 6.54 -0.76 -11.38
N LYS A 48 5.99 -0.11 -10.35
CA LYS A 48 6.62 0.98 -9.61
C LYS A 48 7.46 0.40 -8.47
N VAL A 49 8.58 -0.24 -8.83
CA VAL A 49 9.40 -1.03 -7.91
C VAL A 49 10.01 -0.17 -6.80
N ASP A 50 10.49 1.04 -7.10
CA ASP A 50 11.10 1.92 -6.09
C ASP A 50 10.10 2.27 -4.98
N LYS A 51 8.86 2.61 -5.35
CA LYS A 51 7.77 2.85 -4.39
C LYS A 51 7.41 1.61 -3.60
N ALA A 52 7.44 0.44 -4.23
CA ALA A 52 7.15 -0.80 -3.53
C ALA A 52 8.17 -1.06 -2.41
N ILE A 53 9.47 -0.88 -2.72
CA ILE A 53 10.56 -1.04 -1.75
C ILE A 53 10.40 -0.04 -0.59
N GLU A 54 10.10 1.22 -0.88
CA GLU A 54 9.89 2.24 0.17
C GLU A 54 8.80 1.83 1.17
N TYR A 55 7.66 1.33 0.68
CA TYR A 55 6.57 0.89 1.55
C TYR A 55 6.90 -0.42 2.29
N TYR A 56 7.62 -1.35 1.67
CA TYR A 56 8.09 -2.54 2.38
C TYR A 56 9.09 -2.21 3.47
N GLN A 57 9.98 -1.23 3.24
CA GLN A 57 10.94 -0.80 4.25
C GLN A 57 10.21 -0.20 5.46
N GLN A 58 9.26 0.70 5.21
CA GLN A 58 8.41 1.26 6.27
C GLN A 58 7.61 0.18 7.02
N ALA A 59 7.23 -0.93 6.36
CA ALA A 59 6.51 -2.01 7.01
C ALA A 59 7.39 -2.87 7.94
N LEU A 60 8.72 -2.80 7.79
CA LEU A 60 9.70 -3.54 8.58
C LEU A 60 10.29 -2.72 9.73
N ASP A 61 10.11 -1.41 9.70
CA ASP A 61 10.52 -0.47 10.75
C ASP A 61 9.53 -0.47 11.94
#